data_AF-E3PQP4-F1
#
_entry.id   AF-E3PQP4-F1
#
_cell.length_a   1.000
_cell.length_b   1.000
_cell.length_c   1.000
_cell.angle_alpha   90.00
_cell.angle_beta   90.00
_cell.angle_gamma   90.00
#
_symmetry.space_group_name_H-M   'P 1'
#
loop_
_entity.id
_entity.type
_entity.pdbx_description
1 polymer ?
#
loop_
_entity_poly.entity_id
_entity_poly.type
_entity_poly.pdbx_seq_one_letter_code
_entity_poly.pdbx_strand_id
1 'polypeptide(L)' 'INVKICDIDIDLYYKNSQLIVKLNGMEIPINNLPYQHPTAPIQIKLKDKGISVFAPSFGLHEFYFDNNSWRIK' A
#
# COMPACT_ATOMS: atom_id res chain seq x y z
N ILE A 1 -6.82 -5.58 4.26
CA ILE A 1 -6.54 -4.48 5.22
C ILE A 1 -6.73 -3.17 4.47
N ASN A 2 -7.34 -2.19 5.12
CA ASN A 2 -7.51 -0.85 4.59
C ASN A 2 -6.56 0.09 5.36
N VAL A 3 -5.83 0.94 4.64
CA VAL A 3 -4.98 2.00 5.19
C VAL A 3 -5.49 3.32 4.63
N LYS A 4 -6.07 4.14 5.49
CA LYS A 4 -6.57 5.47 5.13
C LYS A 4 -5.62 6.54 5.63
N ILE A 5 -5.10 7.36 4.72
CA ILE A 5 -4.17 8.46 5.01
C ILE A 5 -4.75 9.73 4.38
N CYS A 6 -5.21 10.66 5.22
CA CYS A 6 -6.01 11.81 4.77
C CYS A 6 -7.25 11.37 3.96
N ASP A 7 -7.35 11.80 2.71
CA ASP A 7 -8.39 11.49 1.74
C ASP A 7 -8.04 10.30 0.83
N ILE A 8 -6.86 9.70 1.00
CA ILE A 8 -6.37 8.57 0.19
C ILE A 8 -6.67 7.26 0.91
N ASP A 9 -7.42 6.40 0.23
CA ASP A 9 -7.81 5.07 0.66
C ASP A 9 -6.97 4.01 -0.05
N ILE A 10 -6.32 3.13 0.72
CA ILE A 10 -5.45 2.07 0.21
C ILE A 10 -5.96 0.72 0.70
N ASP A 11 -6.52 -0.09 -0.20
CA ASP A 11 -6.90 -1.46 0.11
C ASP A 11 -5.80 -2.44 -0.32
N LEU A 12 -5.44 -3.32 0.61
CA LEU A 12 -4.45 -4.37 0.42
C LEU A 12 -5.07 -5.71 0.78
N TYR A 13 -5.17 -6.63 -0.18
CA TYR A 13 -5.73 -7.96 0.05
C TYR A 13 -5.24 -8.97 -0.97
N TYR A 14 -5.31 -10.26 -0.63
CA TYR A 14 -5.05 -11.33 -1.59
C TYR A 14 -6.35 -11.78 -2.25
N LYS A 15 -6.31 -11.98 -3.57
CA LYS A 15 -7.38 -12.59 -4.37
C LYS A 15 -6.77 -13.66 -5.27
N ASN A 16 -7.21 -14.92 -5.13
CA ASN A 16 -6.66 -16.06 -5.90
C ASN A 16 -5.11 -16.13 -5.83
N SER A 17 -4.55 -15.95 -4.62
CA SER A 17 -3.09 -15.90 -4.37
C SER A 17 -2.34 -14.74 -5.01
N GLN A 18 -3.03 -13.78 -5.62
CA GLN A 18 -2.45 -12.55 -6.15
C GLN A 18 -2.67 -11.40 -5.18
N LEU A 19 -1.62 -10.62 -4.95
CA LEU A 19 -1.65 -9.45 -4.09
C LEU A 19 -2.29 -8.28 -4.82
N ILE A 20 -3.45 -7.84 -4.36
CA ILE A 20 -4.20 -6.74 -4.96
C ILE A 20 -3.97 -5.47 -4.14
N VAL A 21 -3.67 -4.38 -4.85
CA VAL A 21 -3.58 -3.03 -4.29
C VAL A 21 -4.65 -2.19 -4.97
N LYS A 22 -5.51 -1.54 -4.20
CA LYS A 22 -6.41 -0.50 -4.71
C LYS A 22 -6.07 0.84 -4.08
N LEU A 23 -6.12 1.88 -4.91
CA LEU A 23 -6.12 3.27 -4.48
C LEU A 23 -7.46 3.91 -4.82
N ASN A 24 -8.15 4.41 -3.80
CA ASN A 24 -9.46 5.04 -3.95
C ASN A 24 -10.43 4.16 -4.76
N GLY A 25 -10.42 2.85 -4.49
CA GLY A 25 -11.23 1.86 -5.19
C GLY A 25 -10.70 1.38 -6.56
N MET A 26 -9.68 2.04 -7.13
CA MET A 26 -9.06 1.65 -8.40
C MET A 26 -7.90 0.70 -8.20
N GLU A 27 -7.92 -0.44 -8.89
CA GLU A 27 -6.83 -1.41 -8.83
C GLU A 27 -5.57 -0.91 -9.54
N ILE A 28 -4.43 -1.06 -8.88
CA ILE A 28 -3.11 -0.76 -9.45
C ILE A 28 -2.41 -2.09 -9.74
N PRO A 29 -2.04 -2.34 -11.01
CA PRO A 29 -1.25 -3.50 -11.35
C PRO A 29 0.05 -3.52 -10.55
N ILE A 30 0.42 -4.68 -9.99
CA ILE A 30 1.66 -4.86 -9.23
C ILE A 30 2.89 -4.37 -10.03
N ASN A 31 2.89 -4.56 -11.35
CA ASN A 31 3.97 -4.17 -12.25
C ASN A 31 4.14 -2.64 -12.37
N ASN A 32 3.18 -1.86 -11.88
CA ASN A 32 3.24 -0.40 -11.83
C ASN A 32 3.81 0.12 -10.50
N LEU A 33 4.24 -0.76 -9.59
CA LEU A 33 4.92 -0.39 -8.36
C LEU A 33 6.43 -0.20 -8.62
N PRO A 34 7.09 0.79 -7.99
CA PRO A 34 6.56 1.66 -6.94
C PRO A 34 5.61 2.75 -7.48
N TYR A 35 4.49 2.93 -6.80
CA TYR A 35 3.58 4.04 -7.03
C TYR A 35 3.95 5.21 -6.12
N GLN A 36 4.08 6.40 -6.68
CA GLN A 36 4.18 7.67 -5.95
C GLN A 36 2.90 8.47 -6.18
N HIS A 37 2.25 8.88 -5.10
CA HIS A 37 1.04 9.66 -5.22
C HIS A 37 1.38 11.07 -5.76
N PRO A 38 0.65 11.58 -6.77
CA PRO A 38 1.05 12.82 -7.46
C PRO A 38 0.97 14.07 -6.59
N THR A 39 0.06 14.10 -5.61
CA THR A 39 -0.24 15.28 -4.79
C THR A 39 0.01 15.08 -3.29
N ALA A 40 0.37 13.87 -2.87
CA ALA A 40 0.58 13.55 -1.46
C ALA A 40 1.91 12.80 -1.30
N PRO A 41 2.67 13.04 -0.22
CA PRO A 41 3.94 12.34 0.04
C PRO A 41 3.71 10.88 0.51
N ILE A 42 3.06 10.08 -0.35
CA ILE A 42 2.76 8.67 -0.14
C ILE A 42 3.46 7.85 -1.23
N GLN A 43 4.15 6.79 -0.80
CA GLN A 43 4.75 5.81 -1.70
C GLN A 43 4.25 4.40 -1.36
N ILE A 44 3.89 3.65 -2.39
CA ILE A 44 3.54 2.22 -2.30
C ILE A 44 4.56 1.45 -3.11
N LYS A 45 5.17 0.41 -2.55
CA LYS A 45 6.13 -0.42 -3.27
C LYS A 45 6.07 -1.88 -2.85
N LEU A 46 6.52 -2.75 -3.75
CA LEU A 46 6.82 -4.13 -3.40
C LEU A 46 8.00 -4.18 -2.43
N LYS A 47 7.87 -5.04 -1.42
CA LYS A 47 8.95 -5.35 -0.49
C LYS A 47 8.84 -6.81 -0.11
N ASP A 48 9.92 -7.56 -0.30
CA ASP A 48 9.98 -9.00 -0.06
C ASP A 48 8.83 -9.74 -0.79
N LYS A 49 7.86 -10.30 -0.04
CA LYS A 49 6.68 -11.01 -0.58
C LYS A 49 5.38 -10.21 -0.45
N GLY A 50 5.48 -8.92 -0.10
CA GLY A 50 4.36 -8.08 0.29
C GLY A 50 4.44 -6.66 -0.28
N ILE A 51 3.66 -5.77 0.33
CA ILE A 51 3.58 -4.33 0.04
C ILE A 51 4.03 -3.53 1.26
N SER A 52 4.79 -2.48 1.00
CA SER A 52 5.02 -1.41 1.96
C SER A 52 4.39 -0.11 1.49
N VAL A 53 3.67 0.55 2.40
CA VAL A 53 3.13 1.90 2.28
C VAL A 53 3.95 2.83 3.18
N PHE A 54 4.49 3.90 2.60
CA PHE A 54 5.25 4.93 3.30
C PHE A 54 4.49 6.24 3.22
N ALA A 55 4.35 6.91 4.35
CA ALA A 55 3.73 8.22 4.45
C ALA A 55 4.31 9.00 5.66
N PRO A 56 5.65 9.20 5.72
CA PRO A 56 6.31 9.74 6.90
C PRO A 56 5.83 11.15 7.25
N SER A 57 5.51 11.97 6.24
CA SER A 57 4.92 13.30 6.43
C SER A 57 3.54 13.28 7.10
N PHE A 58 2.88 12.12 7.16
CA PHE A 58 1.61 11.88 7.83
C PHE A 58 1.77 11.02 9.10
N GLY A 59 3.00 10.84 9.60
CA GLY A 59 3.27 10.06 10.81
C GLY A 59 3.29 8.55 10.62
N LEU A 60 3.15 8.05 9.39
CA LEU A 60 3.28 6.63 9.07
C LEU A 60 4.64 6.37 8.43
N HIS A 61 5.60 5.88 9.20
CA HIS A 61 6.93 5.59 8.66
C HIS A 61 6.87 4.42 7.67
N GLU A 62 6.35 3.25 8.08
CA GLU A 62 6.08 2.14 7.17
C GLU A 62 4.90 1.31 7.67
N PHE A 63 3.89 1.11 6.82
CA PHE A 63 2.95 0.00 6.96
C PHE A 63 3.36 -1.11 5.99
N TYR A 64 3.65 -2.30 6.49
CA TYR A 64 3.98 -3.48 5.68
C TYR A 64 2.88 -4.53 5.80
N PHE A 65 2.52 -5.15 4.67
CA PHE A 65 1.52 -6.21 4.55
C PHE A 65 2.00 -7.32 3.64
N ASP A 66 1.84 -8.57 4.08
CA ASP A 66 2.02 -9.77 3.27
C ASP A 66 0.91 -10.79 3.54
N ASN A 67 1.05 -11.98 2.96
CA ASN A 67 0.06 -13.05 3.04
C ASN A 67 -0.19 -13.57 4.46
N ASN A 68 0.73 -13.31 5.40
CA ASN A 68 0.71 -13.91 6.72
C ASN A 68 0.48 -12.87 7.82
N SER A 69 0.89 -11.62 7.60
CA SER A 69 0.96 -10.61 8.64
C SER A 69 0.89 -9.18 8.09
N TRP A 70 0.69 -8.26 9.01
CA TRP A 70 0.90 -6.85 8.81
C TRP A 70 1.68 -6.28 9.99
N ARG A 71 2.43 -5.19 9.75
CA ARG A 71 3.15 -4.47 10.80
C ARG A 71 3.21 -2.98 10.48
N ILE A 72 3.22 -2.18 11.53
CA ILE A 72 3.56 -0.75 11.47
C ILE A 72 4.93 -0.58 12.12
N LYS A 73 5.79 0.19 11.46
CA LYS A 73 7.03 0.71 12.05
C LYS A 73 6.94 2.21 12.23
#